data_AF-A0A941WPM1-F1
#
_entry.id   AF-A0A941WPM1-F1
#
_cell.length_a   1.000
_cell.length_b   1.000
_cell.length_c   1.000
_cell.angle_alpha   90.00
_cell.angle_beta   90.00
_cell.angle_gamma   90.00
#
_symmetry.space_group_name_H-M   'P 1'
#
loop_
_entity.id
_entity.type
_entity.pdbx_description
1 polymer ?
#
loop_
_entity_poly.entity_id
_entity_poly.type
_entity_poly.pdbx_seq_one_letter_code
_entity_poly.pdbx_strand_id
1 'polypeptide(L)'
;ADMEDLLTEQGQRDARDFFEQLMFSCEHGLFVTPPVRAPHHETEVYSQTLPSVPKSGEKDVVIVTNCAPGDENLRNMIADFRAALPFESRVVNLRDFPFDGGCLGCFGCAVTGKCVYKDGFDEFLRTRIQNADAFVYAFTISDHYTHSSFKCFDDRQFCNGHRTVTHGTPIAYLISGDYRYESNLRMIVEARSEVGGNYLCGVATDEGDTASSIRTLAGSLALALDKGLTRPMNFYGVGGMKIFRDLIYVMRGLMKADHKFYKEHGIYDFPQKQKKRILQMQLVGALIAIPSVQKKMKGRMSQYIIGPYEKVVRQAKEKRG
;
A
#
# COMPACT_ATOMS: atom_id res chain seq x y z
N ALA A 1 -5.51 -5.12 -15.17
CA ALA A 1 -5.24 -6.56 -15.10
C ALA A 1 -6.59 -7.25 -15.09
N ASP A 2 -6.96 -7.89 -16.18
CA ASP A 2 -8.13 -8.77 -16.18
C ASP A 2 -7.72 -10.07 -15.49
N MET A 3 -8.56 -10.60 -14.60
CA MET A 3 -8.26 -11.88 -13.93
C MET A 3 -8.67 -13.08 -14.79
N GLU A 4 -8.96 -12.88 -16.08
CA GLU A 4 -9.61 -13.84 -16.97
C GLU A 4 -8.64 -14.83 -17.64
N ASP A 5 -7.36 -14.83 -17.27
CA ASP A 5 -6.29 -15.60 -17.95
C ASP A 5 -6.66 -17.08 -18.13
N LEU A 6 -7.10 -17.72 -17.04
CA LEU A 6 -7.52 -19.13 -17.03
C LEU A 6 -8.80 -19.40 -17.84
N LEU A 7 -9.58 -18.38 -18.21
CA LEU A 7 -10.78 -18.53 -19.04
C LEU A 7 -10.45 -18.56 -20.54
N THR A 8 -9.20 -18.31 -20.91
CA THR A 8 -8.73 -18.33 -22.29
C THR A 8 -7.78 -19.50 -22.54
N GLU A 9 -7.73 -20.00 -23.77
CA GLU A 9 -6.75 -21.04 -24.12
C GLU A 9 -5.31 -20.54 -23.95
N GLN A 10 -5.04 -19.27 -24.28
CA GLN A 10 -3.72 -18.69 -24.15
C GLN A 10 -3.29 -18.61 -22.69
N GLY A 11 -4.09 -18.02 -21.81
CA GLY A 11 -3.72 -17.91 -20.40
C GLY A 11 -3.66 -19.28 -19.69
N GLN A 12 -4.41 -20.29 -20.14
CA GLN A 12 -4.23 -21.67 -19.69
C GLN A 12 -2.90 -22.28 -20.15
N ARG A 13 -2.42 -21.94 -21.36
CA ARG A 13 -1.07 -22.34 -21.83
C ARG A 13 0.00 -21.61 -21.02
N ASP A 14 -0.10 -20.29 -20.90
CA ASP A 14 0.86 -19.48 -20.15
C ASP A 14 0.99 -19.96 -18.69
N ALA A 15 -0.12 -20.33 -18.05
CA ALA A 15 -0.09 -20.88 -16.69
C ALA A 15 0.60 -22.26 -16.60
N ARG A 16 0.49 -23.10 -17.64
CA ARG A 16 1.23 -24.37 -17.70
C ARG A 16 2.70 -24.13 -17.93
N ASP A 17 3.06 -23.30 -18.90
CA ASP A 17 4.45 -22.96 -19.22
C ASP A 17 5.16 -22.37 -17.99
N PHE A 18 4.47 -21.49 -17.26
CA PHE A 18 4.98 -20.97 -15.98
C PHE A 18 5.19 -22.07 -14.94
N PHE A 19 4.22 -22.99 -14.78
CA PHE A 19 4.33 -24.07 -13.80
C PHE A 19 5.44 -25.07 -14.19
N GLU A 20 5.61 -25.38 -15.46
CA GLU A 20 6.72 -26.22 -15.95
C GLU A 20 8.08 -25.58 -15.63
N GLN A 21 8.23 -24.28 -15.90
CA GLN A 21 9.44 -23.54 -15.53
C GLN A 21 9.66 -23.51 -14.01
N LEU A 22 8.59 -23.38 -13.22
CA LEU A 22 8.67 -23.43 -11.75
C LEU A 22 9.19 -24.78 -11.28
N MET A 23 8.62 -25.88 -11.77
CA MET A 23 9.06 -27.24 -11.42
C MET A 23 10.51 -27.47 -11.83
N PHE A 24 10.90 -27.08 -13.04
CA PHE A 24 12.29 -27.11 -13.48
C PHE A 24 13.20 -26.35 -12.52
N SER A 25 12.81 -25.14 -12.11
CA SER A 25 13.59 -24.30 -11.21
C SER A 25 13.67 -24.85 -9.78
N CYS A 26 12.63 -25.57 -9.30
CA CYS A 26 12.68 -26.26 -8.02
C CYS A 26 13.69 -27.42 -8.02
N GLU A 27 13.80 -28.14 -9.15
CA GLU A 27 14.73 -29.26 -9.31
C GLU A 27 16.17 -28.82 -9.58
N HIS A 28 16.36 -27.73 -10.33
CA HIS A 28 17.67 -27.32 -10.84
C HIS A 28 18.21 -26.03 -10.20
N GLY A 29 17.43 -25.41 -9.32
CA GLY A 29 17.70 -24.08 -8.78
C GLY A 29 17.18 -22.95 -9.67
N LEU A 30 16.94 -21.79 -9.07
CA LEU A 30 16.46 -20.61 -9.78
C LEU A 30 17.54 -20.06 -10.72
N PHE A 31 17.23 -19.99 -12.00
CA PHE A 31 18.09 -19.35 -13.01
C PHE A 31 17.77 -17.85 -13.12
N VAL A 32 18.13 -17.11 -12.07
CA VAL A 32 17.96 -15.64 -12.02
C VAL A 32 19.26 -14.99 -11.58
N THR A 33 19.42 -13.70 -11.88
CA THR A 33 20.52 -12.93 -11.29
C THR A 33 20.35 -12.95 -9.76
N PRO A 34 21.32 -13.48 -9.00
CA PRO A 34 21.21 -13.52 -7.55
C PRO A 34 21.07 -12.11 -6.98
N PRO A 35 20.23 -11.89 -5.95
CA PRO A 35 20.17 -10.61 -5.29
C PRO A 35 21.53 -10.30 -4.64
N VAL A 36 21.89 -9.02 -4.63
CA VAL A 36 23.07 -8.56 -3.89
C VAL A 36 22.80 -8.79 -2.41
N ARG A 37 23.64 -9.59 -1.76
CA ARG A 37 23.53 -9.81 -0.31
C ARG A 37 24.10 -8.62 0.43
N ALA A 38 23.41 -8.20 1.48
CA ALA A 38 23.99 -7.27 2.43
C ALA A 38 25.25 -7.89 3.07
N PRO A 39 26.30 -7.09 3.30
CA PRO A 39 27.46 -7.54 4.04
C PRO A 39 27.06 -7.82 5.48
N HIS A 40 27.53 -8.93 6.03
CA HIS A 40 27.36 -9.19 7.45
C HIS A 40 28.15 -8.15 8.24
N HIS A 41 27.46 -7.39 9.07
CA HIS A 41 28.06 -6.43 9.98
C HIS A 41 27.27 -6.45 11.29
N GLU A 42 27.95 -6.20 12.41
CA GLU A 42 27.26 -5.90 13.65
C GLU A 42 26.67 -4.50 13.50
N THR A 43 25.35 -4.39 13.59
CA THR A 43 24.68 -3.09 13.56
C THR A 43 24.86 -2.43 14.93
N GLU A 44 25.66 -1.36 14.97
CA GLU A 44 25.74 -0.52 16.17
C GLU A 44 24.40 0.19 16.37
N VAL A 45 23.89 0.16 17.60
CA VAL A 45 22.66 0.87 17.94
C VAL A 45 22.90 2.36 17.81
N TYR A 46 22.20 3.00 16.89
CA TYR A 46 22.24 4.45 16.72
C TYR A 46 21.84 5.15 18.02
N SER A 47 22.67 6.09 18.47
CA SER A 47 22.37 6.95 19.62
C SER A 47 21.74 8.25 19.18
N GLN A 48 20.81 8.78 19.98
CA GLN A 48 20.22 10.10 19.75
C GLN A 48 21.30 11.18 19.87
N THR A 49 21.45 12.01 18.85
CA THR A 49 22.48 13.06 18.80
C THR A 49 21.97 14.41 18.32
N LEU A 50 20.79 14.47 17.70
CA LEU A 50 20.29 15.70 17.11
C LEU A 50 19.64 16.60 18.19
N PRO A 51 19.99 17.91 18.23
CA PRO A 51 19.35 18.83 19.15
C PRO A 51 17.89 19.09 18.74
N SER A 52 17.02 19.28 19.73
CA SER A 52 15.63 19.66 19.48
C SER A 52 15.54 21.08 18.92
N VAL A 53 14.96 21.23 17.73
CA VAL A 53 14.61 22.54 17.16
C VAL A 53 13.25 23.01 17.67
N PRO A 54 12.99 24.34 17.72
CA PRO A 54 11.66 24.88 18.03
C PRO A 54 10.57 24.28 17.15
N LYS A 55 9.41 23.96 17.75
CA LYS A 55 8.28 23.34 17.06
C LYS A 55 7.19 24.36 16.76
N SER A 56 6.71 24.36 15.52
CA SER A 56 5.49 25.05 15.10
C SER A 56 4.29 24.09 15.13
N GLY A 57 3.16 24.57 15.64
CA GLY A 57 1.88 23.86 15.61
C GLY A 57 1.05 24.11 14.33
N GLU A 58 1.62 24.77 13.32
CA GLU A 58 0.92 25.09 12.07
C GLU A 58 0.67 23.88 11.16
N LYS A 59 1.43 22.79 11.35
CA LYS A 59 1.34 21.54 10.59
C LYS A 59 1.31 20.36 11.54
N ASP A 60 0.53 19.32 11.21
CA ASP A 60 0.52 18.04 11.90
C ASP A 60 1.29 16.99 11.11
N VAL A 61 2.37 16.44 11.69
CA VAL A 61 3.13 15.33 11.11
C VAL A 61 2.87 14.05 11.90
N VAL A 62 2.35 13.01 11.22
CA VAL A 62 2.17 11.69 11.84
C VAL A 62 3.31 10.76 11.47
N ILE A 63 3.96 10.19 12.49
CA ILE A 63 4.95 9.13 12.36
C ILE A 63 4.23 7.81 12.63
N VAL A 64 3.95 7.05 11.57
CA VAL A 64 3.36 5.71 11.67
C VAL A 64 4.50 4.71 11.79
N THR A 65 4.52 3.92 12.85
CA THR A 65 5.60 2.98 13.14
C THR A 65 5.08 1.62 13.61
N ASN A 66 5.96 0.63 13.65
CA ASN A 66 5.78 -0.64 14.31
C ASN A 66 6.95 -0.95 15.25
N CYS A 67 7.57 0.09 15.83
CA CYS A 67 8.70 -0.04 16.74
C CYS A 67 8.42 -1.05 17.86
N ALA A 68 9.29 -2.04 18.03
CA ALA A 68 9.15 -3.01 19.11
C ALA A 68 9.57 -2.37 20.46
N PRO A 69 9.07 -2.87 21.60
CA PRO A 69 9.53 -2.42 22.92
C PRO A 69 11.04 -2.56 23.16
N GLY A 70 11.71 -3.50 22.47
CA GLY A 70 13.16 -3.70 22.52
C GLY A 70 13.93 -3.09 21.34
N ASP A 71 13.26 -2.42 20.40
CA ASP A 71 13.91 -1.82 19.24
C ASP A 71 14.41 -0.41 19.63
N GLU A 72 15.62 -0.37 20.20
CA GLU A 72 16.25 0.88 20.63
C GLU A 72 16.72 1.71 19.44
N ASN A 73 17.24 1.07 18.38
CA ASN A 73 17.76 1.73 17.20
C ASN A 73 16.69 2.57 16.49
N LEU A 74 15.57 1.96 16.11
CA LEU A 74 14.48 2.69 15.44
C LEU A 74 13.88 3.77 16.35
N ARG A 75 13.79 3.51 17.65
CA ARG A 75 13.31 4.49 18.63
C ARG A 75 14.21 5.73 18.66
N ASN A 76 15.52 5.54 18.61
CA ASN A 76 16.50 6.62 18.58
C ASN A 76 16.43 7.40 17.26
N MET A 77 16.28 6.70 16.12
CA MET A 77 16.05 7.37 14.82
C MET A 77 14.77 8.21 14.82
N ILE A 78 13.66 7.67 15.35
CA ILE A 78 12.39 8.41 15.48
C ILE A 78 12.57 9.63 16.38
N ALA A 79 13.25 9.48 17.52
CA ALA A 79 13.49 10.57 18.45
C ALA A 79 14.30 11.71 17.81
N ASP A 80 15.37 11.39 17.10
CA ASP A 80 16.19 12.38 16.40
C ASP A 80 15.47 13.04 15.22
N PHE A 81 14.64 12.28 14.50
CA PHE A 81 13.80 12.87 13.47
C PHE A 81 12.83 13.90 14.07
N ARG A 82 12.18 13.56 15.19
CA ARG A 82 11.30 14.48 15.91
C ARG A 82 12.08 15.68 16.47
N ALA A 83 13.31 15.47 16.94
CA ALA A 83 14.17 16.55 17.40
C ALA A 83 14.51 17.52 16.26
N ALA A 84 14.83 17.02 15.06
CA ALA A 84 15.20 17.83 13.90
C ALA A 84 14.03 18.48 13.14
N LEU A 85 12.82 17.92 13.21
CA LEU A 85 11.64 18.42 12.51
C LEU A 85 11.13 19.74 13.13
N PRO A 86 10.89 20.82 12.37
CA PRO A 86 10.41 22.10 12.91
C PRO A 86 8.90 22.14 13.19
N PHE A 87 8.19 21.02 13.07
CA PHE A 87 6.75 20.90 13.29
C PHE A 87 6.43 19.95 14.44
N GLU A 88 5.28 20.17 15.06
CA GLU A 88 4.71 19.18 15.98
C GLU A 88 4.51 17.84 15.28
N SER A 89 4.83 16.76 16.01
CA SER A 89 4.73 15.41 15.48
C SER A 89 4.24 14.41 16.52
N ARG A 90 3.38 13.51 16.05
CA ARG A 90 2.76 12.46 16.86
C ARG A 90 3.13 11.09 16.33
N VAL A 91 3.46 10.18 17.25
CA VAL A 91 3.84 8.80 16.92
C VAL A 91 2.63 7.90 17.10
N VAL A 92 2.35 7.09 16.08
CA VAL A 92 1.32 6.06 16.09
C VAL A 92 1.99 4.72 15.87
N ASN A 93 2.08 3.92 16.94
CA ASN A 93 2.65 2.58 16.86
C ASN A 93 1.53 1.57 16.54
N LEU A 94 1.63 0.94 15.37
CA LEU A 94 0.68 -0.04 14.87
C LEU A 94 0.64 -1.32 15.70
N ARG A 95 1.66 -1.59 16.54
CA ARG A 95 1.62 -2.73 17.47
C ARG A 95 0.62 -2.52 18.61
N ASP A 96 0.26 -1.27 18.91
CA ASP A 96 -0.66 -0.93 19.99
C ASP A 96 -2.13 -1.03 19.53
N PHE A 97 -2.38 -1.14 18.22
CA PHE A 97 -3.72 -1.30 17.69
C PHE A 97 -4.12 -2.79 17.67
N PRO A 98 -5.26 -3.16 18.28
CA PRO A 98 -5.71 -4.55 18.37
C PRO A 98 -6.37 -5.00 17.06
N PHE A 99 -5.56 -5.27 16.03
CA PHE A 99 -6.07 -5.79 14.75
C PHE A 99 -6.78 -7.14 14.92
N ASP A 100 -8.02 -7.23 14.48
CA ASP A 100 -8.76 -8.51 14.37
C ASP A 100 -8.26 -9.37 13.17
N GLY A 101 -7.40 -8.82 12.30
CA GLY A 101 -6.81 -9.49 11.15
C GLY A 101 -6.52 -8.55 9.96
N GLY A 102 -6.07 -9.14 8.85
CA GLY A 102 -5.86 -8.45 7.56
C GLY A 102 -7.14 -8.39 6.70
N CYS A 103 -7.08 -7.80 5.50
CA CYS A 103 -8.23 -7.74 4.61
C CYS A 103 -8.72 -9.14 4.18
N LEU A 104 -10.02 -9.39 4.32
CA LEU A 104 -10.62 -10.68 3.96
C LEU A 104 -10.99 -10.81 2.47
N GLY A 105 -10.83 -9.74 1.67
CA GLY A 105 -11.31 -9.75 0.28
C GLY A 105 -12.82 -9.97 0.17
N CYS A 106 -13.62 -9.58 1.17
CA CYS A 106 -15.06 -9.86 1.22
C CYS A 106 -15.92 -8.91 0.36
N PHE A 107 -15.31 -7.84 -0.17
CA PHE A 107 -15.93 -6.77 -0.99
C PHE A 107 -17.09 -6.00 -0.34
N GLY A 108 -17.39 -6.19 0.95
CA GLY A 108 -18.46 -5.45 1.63
C GLY A 108 -18.24 -3.93 1.67
N CYS A 109 -16.98 -3.51 1.77
CA CYS A 109 -16.56 -2.10 1.79
C CYS A 109 -16.64 -1.44 0.40
N ALA A 110 -16.58 -2.19 -0.70
CA ALA A 110 -16.62 -1.62 -2.06
C ALA A 110 -17.93 -0.85 -2.34
N VAL A 111 -19.02 -1.25 -1.66
CA VAL A 111 -20.35 -0.65 -1.82
C VAL A 111 -20.65 0.36 -0.71
N THR A 112 -20.26 0.02 0.52
CA THR A 112 -20.69 0.74 1.73
C THR A 112 -19.61 1.69 2.30
N GLY A 113 -18.36 1.54 1.88
CA GLY A 113 -17.20 2.19 2.48
C GLY A 113 -16.83 1.68 3.89
N LYS A 114 -17.57 0.70 4.44
CA LYS A 114 -17.37 0.19 5.80
C LYS A 114 -16.82 -1.23 5.78
N CYS A 115 -15.79 -1.48 6.60
CA CYS A 115 -15.25 -2.82 6.77
C CYS A 115 -16.20 -3.73 7.57
N VAL A 116 -16.03 -5.05 7.44
CA VAL A 116 -16.76 -6.05 8.24
C VAL A 116 -16.21 -6.19 9.66
N TYR A 117 -14.92 -5.91 9.85
CA TYR A 117 -14.28 -5.85 11.16
C TYR A 117 -14.88 -4.73 12.01
N LYS A 118 -14.89 -4.96 13.34
CA LYS A 118 -15.44 -4.04 14.35
C LYS A 118 -14.40 -3.58 15.37
N ASP A 119 -13.13 -3.83 15.08
CA ASP A 119 -11.94 -3.44 15.84
C ASP A 119 -11.73 -1.92 16.00
N GLY A 120 -12.56 -1.09 15.37
CA GLY A 120 -12.41 0.37 15.41
C GLY A 120 -11.39 0.93 14.43
N PHE A 121 -10.86 0.12 13.50
CA PHE A 121 -9.77 0.55 12.59
C PHE A 121 -10.15 1.74 11.72
N ASP A 122 -11.41 1.83 11.25
CA ASP A 122 -11.83 2.93 10.38
C ASP A 122 -11.76 4.29 11.10
N GLU A 123 -12.20 4.33 12.37
CA GLU A 123 -12.11 5.52 13.20
C GLU A 123 -10.65 5.84 13.55
N PHE A 124 -9.87 4.82 13.94
CA PHE A 124 -8.43 4.96 14.18
C PHE A 124 -7.71 5.55 12.98
N LEU A 125 -7.90 4.98 11.78
CA LEU A 125 -7.27 5.46 10.55
C LEU A 125 -7.66 6.91 10.25
N ARG A 126 -8.95 7.22 10.28
CA ARG A 126 -9.46 8.56 9.91
C ARG A 126 -9.03 9.63 10.89
N THR A 127 -9.13 9.35 12.19
CA THR A 127 -8.94 10.37 13.24
C THR A 127 -7.49 10.46 13.71
N ARG A 128 -6.74 9.34 13.68
CA ARG A 128 -5.37 9.25 14.21
C ARG A 128 -4.31 9.17 13.13
N ILE A 129 -4.62 9.03 11.85
CA ILE A 129 -3.57 8.94 10.83
C ILE A 129 -3.89 9.88 9.67
N GLN A 130 -5.02 9.69 9.00
CA GLN A 130 -5.37 10.34 7.74
C GLN A 130 -5.47 11.87 7.80
N ASN A 131 -5.73 12.46 8.97
CA ASN A 131 -5.90 13.91 9.13
C ASN A 131 -4.58 14.71 9.21
N ALA A 132 -3.42 14.06 9.09
CA ALA A 132 -2.13 14.74 9.14
C ALA A 132 -1.80 15.45 7.82
N ASP A 133 -1.00 16.52 7.88
CA ASP A 133 -0.49 17.25 6.72
C ASP A 133 0.64 16.48 6.01
N ALA A 134 1.37 15.64 6.75
CA ALA A 134 2.42 14.78 6.23
C ALA A 134 2.56 13.47 7.01
N PHE A 135 3.13 12.46 6.34
CA PHE A 135 3.30 11.11 6.88
C PHE A 135 4.76 10.69 6.88
N VAL A 136 5.18 10.05 7.98
CA VAL A 136 6.49 9.41 8.08
C VAL A 136 6.27 7.95 8.43
N TYR A 137 6.69 7.04 7.55
CA TYR A 137 6.68 5.61 7.86
C TYR A 137 8.02 5.20 8.46
N ALA A 138 8.00 4.73 9.70
CA ALA A 138 9.19 4.38 10.44
C ALA A 138 9.19 2.89 10.84
N PHE A 139 10.14 2.09 10.34
CA PHE A 139 10.21 0.68 10.66
C PHE A 139 11.62 0.10 10.55
N THR A 140 11.84 -1.00 11.26
CA THR A 140 13.01 -1.87 11.08
C THR A 140 12.68 -2.94 10.04
N ILE A 141 13.61 -3.20 9.13
CA ILE A 141 13.48 -4.25 8.12
C ILE A 141 13.39 -5.60 8.84
N SER A 142 12.36 -6.36 8.51
CA SER A 142 12.17 -7.75 8.95
C SER A 142 11.80 -8.55 7.72
N ASP A 143 12.55 -9.62 7.44
CA ASP A 143 12.27 -10.56 6.34
C ASP A 143 12.04 -9.85 4.99
N HIS A 144 12.95 -8.96 4.60
CA HIS A 144 12.90 -8.16 3.37
C HIS A 144 11.76 -7.12 3.27
N TYR A 145 10.98 -6.90 4.34
CA TYR A 145 9.95 -5.86 4.40
C TYR A 145 9.89 -5.19 5.77
N THR A 146 8.91 -5.53 6.59
CA THR A 146 8.65 -4.99 7.93
C THR A 146 7.73 -5.94 8.69
N HIS A 147 7.56 -5.74 10.00
CA HIS A 147 6.69 -6.59 10.83
C HIS A 147 5.23 -6.64 10.33
N SER A 148 4.57 -7.77 10.57
CA SER A 148 3.21 -8.09 10.12
C SER A 148 2.14 -7.04 10.46
N SER A 149 2.32 -6.24 11.52
CA SER A 149 1.41 -5.14 11.87
C SER A 149 1.31 -4.06 10.78
N PHE A 150 2.40 -3.75 10.06
CA PHE A 150 2.33 -2.85 8.91
C PHE A 150 1.57 -3.47 7.74
N LYS A 151 1.76 -4.77 7.50
CA LYS A 151 1.00 -5.50 6.48
C LYS A 151 -0.50 -5.52 6.81
N CYS A 152 -0.86 -5.73 8.07
CA CYS A 152 -2.24 -5.62 8.54
C CYS A 152 -2.78 -4.19 8.33
N PHE A 153 -2.04 -3.16 8.74
CA PHE A 153 -2.41 -1.77 8.51
C PHE A 153 -2.66 -1.47 7.03
N ASP A 154 -1.75 -1.90 6.15
CA ASP A 154 -1.85 -1.75 4.70
C ASP A 154 -3.08 -2.46 4.13
N ASP A 155 -3.29 -3.73 4.48
CA ASP A 155 -4.45 -4.49 4.02
C ASP A 155 -5.75 -3.85 4.51
N ARG A 156 -5.77 -3.35 5.74
CA ARG A 156 -6.98 -2.79 6.33
C ARG A 156 -7.36 -1.44 5.72
N GLN A 157 -6.44 -0.75 5.03
CA GLN A 157 -6.73 0.43 4.20
C GLN A 157 -7.53 0.13 2.92
N PHE A 158 -7.65 -1.14 2.48
CA PHE A 158 -8.50 -1.49 1.33
C PHE A 158 -9.97 -1.11 1.53
N CYS A 159 -10.43 -0.80 2.74
CA CYS A 159 -11.75 -0.20 2.96
C CYS A 159 -11.92 1.16 2.27
N ASN A 160 -10.83 1.90 2.03
CA ASN A 160 -10.84 3.12 1.24
C ASN A 160 -10.81 2.84 -0.28
N GLY A 161 -10.66 1.59 -0.72
CA GLY A 161 -10.59 1.24 -2.13
C GLY A 161 -9.32 1.80 -2.78
N HIS A 162 -9.47 2.36 -3.97
CA HIS A 162 -8.40 2.99 -4.75
C HIS A 162 -8.30 4.49 -4.48
N ARG A 163 -8.74 4.93 -3.30
CA ARG A 163 -8.61 6.30 -2.78
C ARG A 163 -7.50 6.27 -1.73
N THR A 164 -6.26 6.49 -2.17
CA THR A 164 -5.09 6.38 -1.31
C THR A 164 -5.23 7.31 -0.10
N VAL A 165 -5.05 6.77 1.11
CA VAL A 165 -5.25 7.48 2.38
C VAL A 165 -4.44 8.77 2.44
N THR A 166 -3.21 8.70 1.96
CA THR A 166 -2.23 9.77 1.98
C THR A 166 -2.28 10.65 0.73
N HIS A 167 -3.30 10.55 -0.13
CA HIS A 167 -3.29 11.16 -1.47
C HIS A 167 -2.76 12.60 -1.48
N GLY A 168 -1.75 12.87 -2.31
CA GLY A 168 -1.23 14.23 -2.53
C GLY A 168 -0.39 14.82 -1.38
N THR A 169 -0.21 14.11 -0.26
CA THR A 169 0.55 14.62 0.89
C THR A 169 2.06 14.31 0.78
N PRO A 170 2.94 15.11 1.41
CA PRO A 170 4.34 14.74 1.57
C PRO A 170 4.52 13.46 2.40
N ILE A 171 5.39 12.57 1.93
CA ILE A 171 5.74 11.31 2.63
C ILE A 171 7.26 11.21 2.81
N ALA A 172 7.68 10.74 3.98
CA ALA A 172 9.06 10.39 4.30
C ALA A 172 9.15 8.98 4.90
N TYR A 173 10.34 8.38 4.86
CA TYR A 173 10.60 7.07 5.45
C TYR A 173 11.83 7.09 6.36
N LEU A 174 11.70 6.46 7.53
CA LEU A 174 12.80 6.12 8.43
C LEU A 174 12.93 4.60 8.45
N ILE A 175 14.00 4.06 7.88
CA ILE A 175 14.15 2.61 7.73
C ILE A 175 15.43 2.17 8.42
N SER A 176 15.29 1.34 9.45
CA SER A 176 16.40 0.70 10.17
C SER A 176 16.73 -0.64 9.49
N GLY A 177 17.99 -0.86 9.12
CA GLY A 177 18.51 -2.04 8.42
C GLY A 177 19.08 -1.75 7.02
N ASP A 178 19.50 -2.83 6.34
CA ASP A 178 20.19 -2.86 5.05
C ASP A 178 19.35 -2.45 3.82
N TYR A 179 18.67 -1.30 3.89
CA TYR A 179 17.73 -0.82 2.87
C TYR A 179 18.34 -0.72 1.47
N ARG A 180 19.63 -0.37 1.33
CA ARG A 180 20.27 -0.27 0.02
C ARG A 180 20.26 -1.59 -0.76
N TYR A 181 20.25 -2.71 -0.04
CA TYR A 181 20.29 -4.07 -0.59
C TYR A 181 18.89 -4.66 -0.83
N GLU A 182 17.84 -4.00 -0.32
CA GLU A 182 16.44 -4.42 -0.49
C GLU A 182 15.79 -3.80 -1.72
N SER A 183 16.16 -4.27 -2.92
CA SER A 183 15.65 -3.73 -4.19
C SER A 183 14.11 -3.74 -4.28
N ASN A 184 13.47 -4.79 -3.77
CA ASN A 184 12.01 -4.91 -3.76
C ASN A 184 11.37 -3.89 -2.82
N LEU A 185 11.92 -3.70 -1.62
CA LEU A 185 11.44 -2.70 -0.66
C LEU A 185 11.60 -1.28 -1.20
N ARG A 186 12.73 -0.99 -1.84
CA ARG A 186 12.98 0.30 -2.52
C ARG A 186 11.92 0.59 -3.58
N MET A 187 11.61 -0.41 -4.42
CA MET A 187 10.56 -0.29 -5.42
C MET A 187 9.19 -0.06 -4.77
N ILE A 188 8.86 -0.77 -3.69
CA ILE A 188 7.58 -0.60 -2.98
C ILE A 188 7.45 0.83 -2.41
N VAL A 189 8.49 1.36 -1.77
CA VAL A 189 8.53 2.72 -1.22
C VAL A 189 8.29 3.77 -2.31
N GLU A 190 9.01 3.65 -3.43
CA GLU A 190 8.87 4.55 -4.58
C GLU A 190 7.48 4.42 -5.22
N ALA A 191 7.07 3.21 -5.62
CA ALA A 191 5.82 2.97 -6.34
C ALA A 191 4.59 3.35 -5.51
N ARG A 192 4.60 3.10 -4.19
CA ARG A 192 3.52 3.53 -3.28
C ARG A 192 3.39 5.05 -3.27
N SER A 193 4.50 5.77 -3.15
CA SER A 193 4.49 7.24 -3.14
C SER A 193 3.97 7.79 -4.48
N GLU A 194 4.44 7.23 -5.60
CA GLU A 194 4.08 7.67 -6.94
C GLU A 194 2.60 7.42 -7.27
N VAL A 195 2.08 6.23 -6.97
CA VAL A 195 0.65 5.90 -7.18
C VAL A 195 -0.25 6.73 -6.26
N GLY A 196 0.21 7.06 -5.05
CA GLY A 196 -0.51 7.95 -4.14
C GLY A 196 -0.50 9.42 -4.56
N GLY A 197 0.29 9.81 -5.57
CA GLY A 197 0.53 11.21 -5.93
C GLY A 197 1.31 11.97 -4.85
N ASN A 198 2.08 11.25 -4.03
CA ASN A 198 2.82 11.80 -2.90
C ASN A 198 4.16 12.39 -3.34
N TYR A 199 4.57 13.46 -2.66
CA TYR A 199 5.94 13.94 -2.73
C TYR A 199 6.81 13.13 -1.76
N LEU A 200 7.57 12.15 -2.28
CA LEU A 200 8.55 11.40 -1.48
C LEU A 200 9.73 12.32 -1.14
N CYS A 201 9.80 12.74 0.12
CA CYS A 201 10.83 13.63 0.66
C CYS A 201 12.19 12.93 0.79
N GLY A 202 12.19 11.60 0.87
CA GLY A 202 13.38 10.79 0.97
C GLY A 202 13.21 9.62 1.91
N VAL A 203 14.31 8.88 2.08
CA VAL A 203 14.44 7.78 3.02
C VAL A 203 15.72 8.00 3.81
N ALA A 204 15.62 8.08 5.13
CA ALA A 204 16.80 8.06 6.00
C ALA A 204 16.97 6.67 6.62
N THR A 205 18.22 6.19 6.62
CA THR A 205 18.61 4.87 7.11
C THR A 205 19.76 4.98 8.09
N ASP A 206 20.04 3.89 8.78
CA ASP A 206 21.13 3.72 9.73
C ASP A 206 22.41 3.10 9.12
N GLU A 207 22.49 3.02 7.79
CA GLU A 207 23.59 2.38 7.05
C GLU A 207 24.87 3.25 6.96
N GLY A 208 24.90 4.43 7.58
CA GLY A 208 25.97 5.42 7.41
C GLY A 208 25.87 6.58 8.40
N ASP A 209 26.00 7.83 7.92
CA ASP A 209 25.79 9.02 8.75
C ASP A 209 24.30 9.26 9.00
N THR A 210 23.76 8.49 9.95
CA THR A 210 22.35 8.45 10.33
C THR A 210 21.85 9.82 10.77
N ALA A 211 22.62 10.56 11.58
CA ALA A 211 22.24 11.86 12.10
C ALA A 211 22.07 12.90 10.98
N SER A 212 23.02 12.95 10.03
CA SER A 212 22.95 13.83 8.87
C SER A 212 21.80 13.46 7.94
N SER A 213 21.58 12.16 7.71
CA SER A 213 20.48 11.63 6.90
C SER A 213 19.12 12.01 7.48
N ILE A 214 18.91 11.81 8.79
CA ILE A 214 17.69 12.18 9.50
C ILE A 214 17.44 13.69 9.46
N ARG A 215 18.48 14.50 9.69
CA ARG A 215 18.38 15.97 9.62
C ARG A 215 17.97 16.43 8.22
N THR A 216 18.57 15.85 7.19
CA THR A 216 18.24 16.14 5.79
C THR A 216 16.80 15.76 5.45
N LEU A 217 16.34 14.59 5.92
CA LEU A 217 14.97 14.14 5.73
C LEU A 217 13.96 15.09 6.41
N ALA A 218 14.22 15.50 7.65
CA ALA A 218 13.38 16.45 8.37
C ALA A 218 13.30 17.81 7.66
N GLY A 219 14.43 18.32 7.17
CA GLY A 219 14.48 19.55 6.37
C GLY A 219 13.75 19.43 5.03
N SER A 220 13.89 18.30 4.33
CA SER A 220 13.18 18.06 3.07
C SER A 220 11.68 17.95 3.28
N LEU A 221 11.22 17.30 4.35
CA LEU A 221 9.80 17.23 4.68
C LEU A 221 9.24 18.62 5.00
N ALA A 222 9.99 19.41 5.77
CA ALA A 222 9.58 20.76 6.12
C ALA A 222 9.47 21.66 4.89
N LEU A 223 10.47 21.61 4.00
CA LEU A 223 10.43 22.31 2.72
C LEU A 223 9.22 21.89 1.87
N ALA A 224 8.91 20.60 1.82
CA ALA A 224 7.77 20.08 1.07
C ALA A 224 6.44 20.61 1.59
N LEU A 225 6.28 20.66 2.91
CA LEU A 225 5.09 21.22 3.58
C LEU A 225 4.96 22.74 3.36
N ASP A 226 6.04 23.49 3.50
CA ASP A 226 6.03 24.96 3.40
C ASP A 226 5.78 25.45 1.97
N LYS A 227 6.33 24.73 0.98
CA LYS A 227 6.25 25.14 -0.43
C LYS A 227 5.15 24.42 -1.19
N GLY A 228 4.47 23.45 -0.58
CA GLY A 228 3.49 22.61 -1.29
C GLY A 228 4.12 21.88 -2.47
N LEU A 229 5.29 21.25 -2.25
CA LEU A 229 6.05 20.65 -3.33
C LEU A 229 5.28 19.48 -3.97
N THR A 230 5.36 19.44 -5.30
CA THR A 230 4.87 18.34 -6.14
C THR A 230 5.95 17.99 -7.17
N ARG A 231 5.80 16.84 -7.83
CA ARG A 231 6.73 16.42 -8.89
C ARG A 231 5.99 15.73 -10.03
N PRO A 232 6.54 15.74 -11.25
CA PRO A 232 6.04 14.89 -12.33
C PRO A 232 6.06 13.41 -11.92
N MET A 233 5.01 12.68 -12.27
CA MET A 233 4.94 11.24 -12.01
C MET A 233 5.97 10.49 -12.86
N ASN A 234 6.62 9.49 -12.26
CA ASN A 234 7.49 8.56 -12.96
C ASN A 234 6.66 7.43 -13.62
N PHE A 235 7.36 6.40 -14.12
CA PHE A 235 6.73 5.23 -14.74
C PHE A 235 5.72 4.53 -13.82
N TYR A 236 6.03 4.36 -12.53
CA TYR A 236 5.14 3.71 -11.58
C TYR A 236 3.86 4.53 -11.34
N GLY A 237 4.00 5.84 -11.17
CA GLY A 237 2.86 6.74 -10.98
C GLY A 237 1.94 6.74 -12.20
N VAL A 238 2.50 6.94 -13.40
CA VAL A 238 1.73 6.94 -14.66
C VAL A 238 1.09 5.57 -14.93
N GLY A 239 1.86 4.49 -14.83
CA GLY A 239 1.39 3.14 -15.11
C GLY A 239 0.33 2.67 -14.11
N GLY A 240 0.61 2.80 -12.82
CA GLY A 240 -0.30 2.42 -11.75
C GLY A 240 -1.61 3.19 -11.81
N MET A 241 -1.55 4.52 -11.98
CA MET A 241 -2.77 5.33 -12.07
C MET A 241 -3.59 5.04 -13.32
N LYS A 242 -2.98 4.72 -14.47
CA LYS A 242 -3.73 4.28 -15.66
C LYS A 242 -4.51 3.00 -15.41
N ILE A 243 -3.89 2.01 -14.75
CA ILE A 243 -4.54 0.73 -14.41
C ILE A 243 -5.78 1.00 -13.54
N PHE A 244 -5.62 1.77 -12.45
CA PHE A 244 -6.73 2.05 -11.54
C PHE A 244 -7.79 2.95 -12.16
N ARG A 245 -7.39 4.02 -12.87
CA ARG A 245 -8.30 4.91 -13.60
C ARG A 245 -9.20 4.13 -14.53
N ASP A 246 -8.64 3.24 -15.35
CA ASP A 246 -9.40 2.47 -16.33
C ASP A 246 -10.32 1.46 -15.65
N LEU A 247 -9.82 0.76 -14.62
CA LEU A 247 -10.61 -0.16 -13.81
C LEU A 247 -11.82 0.55 -13.18
N ILE A 248 -11.60 1.65 -12.46
CA ILE A 248 -12.66 2.41 -11.81
C ILE A 248 -13.64 2.96 -12.85
N TYR A 249 -13.17 3.46 -14.00
CA TYR A 249 -14.05 3.99 -15.03
C TYR A 249 -15.00 2.91 -15.60
N VAL A 250 -14.50 1.69 -15.82
CA VAL A 250 -15.30 0.55 -16.29
C VAL A 250 -16.23 0.03 -15.19
N MET A 251 -15.73 -0.06 -13.95
CA MET A 251 -16.42 -0.62 -12.79
C MET A 251 -17.24 0.40 -12.01
N ARG A 252 -17.40 1.63 -12.53
CA ARG A 252 -18.00 2.78 -11.82
C ARG A 252 -19.41 2.55 -11.27
N GLY A 253 -20.14 1.59 -11.83
CA GLY A 253 -21.43 1.17 -11.32
C GLY A 253 -21.34 0.48 -9.96
N LEU A 254 -20.31 -0.35 -9.77
CA LEU A 254 -20.02 -1.08 -8.54
C LEU A 254 -19.20 -0.24 -7.55
N MET A 255 -18.13 0.41 -8.03
CA MET A 255 -17.16 1.15 -7.22
C MET A 255 -17.56 2.62 -7.11
N LYS A 256 -18.74 2.88 -6.54
CA LYS A 256 -19.36 4.22 -6.53
C LYS A 256 -18.54 5.25 -5.74
N ALA A 257 -17.96 4.84 -4.61
CA ALA A 257 -17.15 5.72 -3.78
C ALA A 257 -15.86 6.16 -4.49
N ASP A 258 -15.16 5.20 -5.12
CA ASP A 258 -13.99 5.48 -5.96
C ASP A 258 -14.36 6.37 -7.14
N HIS A 259 -15.47 6.08 -7.84
CA HIS A 259 -15.91 6.88 -8.98
C HIS A 259 -16.16 8.34 -8.61
N LYS A 260 -16.84 8.58 -7.47
CA LYS A 260 -17.07 9.93 -6.95
C LYS A 260 -15.74 10.65 -6.70
N PHE A 261 -14.82 10.02 -5.98
CA PHE A 261 -13.51 10.58 -5.68
C PHE A 261 -12.72 10.91 -6.96
N TYR A 262 -12.65 9.98 -7.91
CA TYR A 262 -11.88 10.15 -9.16
C TYR A 262 -12.42 11.30 -10.01
N LYS A 263 -13.75 11.50 -10.00
CA LYS A 263 -14.39 12.61 -10.69
C LYS A 263 -14.09 13.95 -10.01
N GLU A 264 -14.18 14.01 -8.69
CA GLU A 264 -13.92 15.23 -7.90
C GLU A 264 -12.46 15.69 -8.00
N HIS A 265 -11.52 14.75 -8.14
CA HIS A 265 -10.07 15.03 -8.20
C HIS A 265 -9.52 15.08 -9.63
N GLY A 266 -10.38 15.06 -10.66
CA GLY A 266 -9.93 15.19 -12.06
C GLY A 266 -9.06 14.04 -12.58
N ILE A 267 -9.12 12.85 -11.96
CA ILE A 267 -8.27 11.70 -12.32
C ILE A 267 -8.67 11.09 -13.67
N TYR A 268 -9.90 11.33 -14.13
CA TYR A 268 -10.35 10.90 -15.45
C TYR A 268 -9.89 11.87 -16.53
N ASP A 269 -8.78 11.53 -17.17
CA ASP A 269 -8.20 12.20 -18.34
C ASP A 269 -8.58 11.51 -19.67
N PHE A 270 -9.19 10.31 -19.64
CA PHE A 270 -9.58 9.57 -20.85
C PHE A 270 -10.87 8.74 -20.68
N PRO A 271 -11.86 8.84 -21.59
CA PRO A 271 -13.07 8.02 -21.53
C PRO A 271 -12.86 6.60 -22.10
N GLN A 272 -13.28 5.57 -21.36
CA GLN A 272 -13.20 4.19 -21.83
C GLN A 272 -14.36 3.82 -22.79
N LYS A 273 -14.05 3.05 -23.84
CA LYS A 273 -15.00 2.69 -24.91
C LYS A 273 -15.86 1.45 -24.62
N GLN A 274 -15.65 0.77 -23.50
CA GLN A 274 -16.36 -0.46 -23.13
C GLN A 274 -17.81 -0.22 -22.63
N LYS A 275 -18.63 0.45 -23.45
CA LYS A 275 -19.99 0.90 -23.09
C LYS A 275 -20.88 -0.23 -22.57
N LYS A 276 -20.81 -1.42 -23.20
CA LYS A 276 -21.57 -2.60 -22.77
C LYS A 276 -21.18 -3.04 -21.36
N ARG A 277 -19.88 -3.15 -21.08
CA ARG A 277 -19.37 -3.56 -19.77
C ARG A 277 -19.73 -2.55 -18.69
N ILE A 278 -19.58 -1.26 -19.00
CA ILE A 278 -19.99 -0.17 -18.12
C ILE A 278 -21.47 -0.30 -17.74
N LEU A 279 -22.36 -0.49 -18.71
CA LEU A 279 -23.80 -0.66 -18.46
C LEU A 279 -24.08 -1.89 -17.59
N GLN A 280 -23.41 -3.02 -17.87
CA GLN A 280 -23.50 -4.21 -17.03
C GLN A 280 -23.08 -3.92 -15.58
N MET A 281 -21.97 -3.21 -15.37
CA MET A 281 -21.50 -2.87 -14.03
C MET A 281 -22.42 -1.89 -13.30
N GLN A 282 -23.10 -0.99 -14.03
CA GLN A 282 -24.16 -0.15 -13.46
C GLN A 282 -25.35 -0.97 -12.98
N LEU A 283 -25.80 -1.96 -13.76
CA LEU A 283 -26.86 -2.88 -13.35
C LEU A 283 -26.46 -3.70 -12.13
N VAL A 284 -25.25 -4.28 -12.14
CA VAL A 284 -24.70 -5.03 -11.00
C VAL A 284 -24.63 -4.15 -9.75
N GLY A 285 -24.13 -2.92 -9.87
CA GLY A 285 -24.06 -1.98 -8.77
C GLY A 285 -25.43 -1.50 -8.26
N ALA A 286 -26.46 -1.48 -9.11
CA ALA A 286 -27.83 -1.21 -8.69
C ALA A 286 -28.42 -2.39 -7.91
N LEU A 287 -28.23 -3.63 -8.39
CA LEU A 287 -28.67 -4.85 -7.72
C LEU A 287 -28.01 -5.01 -6.34
N ILE A 288 -26.69 -4.78 -6.28
CA ILE A 288 -25.92 -4.87 -5.03
C ILE A 288 -26.25 -3.71 -4.08
N ALA A 289 -26.86 -2.61 -4.54
CA ALA A 289 -27.33 -1.57 -3.62
C ALA A 289 -28.60 -1.98 -2.85
N ILE A 290 -29.30 -3.05 -3.27
CA ILE A 290 -30.53 -3.52 -2.62
C ILE A 290 -30.18 -4.24 -1.31
N PRO A 291 -30.72 -3.82 -0.14
CA PRO A 291 -30.33 -4.39 1.16
C PRO A 291 -30.49 -5.92 1.29
N SER A 292 -31.55 -6.48 0.69
CA SER A 292 -31.79 -7.92 0.68
C SER A 292 -30.73 -8.70 -0.12
N VAL A 293 -30.25 -8.13 -1.22
CA VAL A 293 -29.16 -8.67 -2.04
C VAL A 293 -27.84 -8.53 -1.30
N GLN A 294 -27.56 -7.35 -0.70
CA GLN A 294 -26.37 -7.15 0.13
C GLN A 294 -26.25 -8.19 1.23
N LYS A 295 -27.34 -8.45 1.96
CA LYS A 295 -27.37 -9.43 3.05
C LYS A 295 -27.06 -10.85 2.55
N LYS A 296 -27.54 -11.21 1.35
CA LYS A 296 -27.26 -12.52 0.73
C LYS A 296 -25.83 -12.64 0.18
N MET A 297 -25.29 -11.56 -0.36
CA MET A 297 -23.96 -11.54 -0.98
C MET A 297 -22.81 -11.32 0.01
N LYS A 298 -23.11 -10.77 1.20
CA LYS A 298 -22.11 -10.50 2.24
C LYS A 298 -21.30 -11.76 2.56
N GLY A 299 -19.99 -11.67 2.38
CA GLY A 299 -19.05 -12.78 2.64
C GLY A 299 -19.04 -13.89 1.59
N ARG A 300 -19.79 -13.77 0.49
CA ARG A 300 -19.82 -14.74 -0.62
C ARG A 300 -19.23 -14.23 -1.93
N MET A 301 -18.68 -13.01 -1.94
CA MET A 301 -18.15 -12.42 -3.18
C MET A 301 -17.04 -13.25 -3.80
N SER A 302 -16.15 -13.82 -2.99
CA SER A 302 -15.09 -14.71 -3.46
C SER A 302 -15.65 -15.88 -4.27
N GLN A 303 -16.74 -16.51 -3.83
CA GLN A 303 -17.40 -17.60 -4.55
C GLN A 303 -17.89 -17.18 -5.95
N TYR A 304 -18.48 -15.98 -6.05
CA TYR A 304 -18.92 -15.45 -7.35
C TYR A 304 -17.75 -15.10 -8.27
N ILE A 305 -16.65 -14.59 -7.72
CA ILE A 305 -15.44 -14.24 -8.49
C ILE A 305 -14.78 -15.51 -9.02
N ILE A 306 -14.67 -16.57 -8.21
CA ILE A 306 -13.97 -17.80 -8.61
C ILE A 306 -14.81 -18.75 -9.48
N GLY A 307 -16.14 -18.63 -9.46
CA GLY A 307 -17.06 -19.56 -10.14
C GLY A 307 -16.75 -19.86 -11.61
N PRO A 308 -16.39 -18.88 -12.46
CA PRO A 308 -15.97 -19.15 -13.84
C PRO A 308 -14.76 -20.10 -13.94
N TYR A 309 -13.81 -19.98 -13.01
CA TYR A 309 -12.57 -20.77 -12.99
C TYR A 309 -12.77 -22.17 -12.43
N GLU A 310 -13.72 -22.37 -11.52
CA GLU A 310 -14.06 -23.70 -10.98
C GLU A 310 -14.42 -24.68 -12.09
N LYS A 311 -15.13 -24.21 -13.13
CA LYS A 311 -15.45 -25.01 -14.31
C LYS A 311 -14.19 -25.46 -15.05
N VAL A 312 -13.23 -24.54 -15.26
CA VAL A 312 -11.96 -24.83 -15.95
C VAL A 312 -11.15 -25.86 -15.15
N VAL A 313 -11.05 -25.68 -13.83
CA VAL A 313 -10.33 -26.61 -12.96
C VAL A 313 -10.98 -27.99 -12.93
N ARG A 314 -12.32 -28.06 -12.89
CA ARG A 314 -13.04 -29.34 -12.93
C ARG A 314 -12.79 -30.09 -14.24
N GLN A 315 -12.89 -29.40 -15.38
CA GLN A 315 -12.60 -29.98 -16.69
C GLN A 315 -11.15 -30.48 -16.80
N ALA A 316 -10.19 -29.76 -16.22
CA ALA A 316 -8.79 -30.18 -16.19
C ALA A 316 -8.60 -31.47 -15.35
N LYS A 317 -9.34 -31.63 -14.24
CA LYS A 317 -9.32 -32.86 -13.43
C LYS A 317 -9.91 -34.05 -14.19
N GLU A 318 -11.05 -33.86 -14.85
CA GLU A 318 -11.73 -34.90 -15.64
C GLU A 318 -10.86 -35.40 -16.81
N LYS A 319 -10.02 -34.55 -17.41
CA LYS A 319 -9.07 -34.94 -18.47
C LYS A 319 -7.84 -35.72 -17.97
N ARG A 320 -7.59 -35.71 -16.66
CA ARG A 320 -6.39 -36.28 -16.02
C ARG A 320 -6.64 -37.66 -15.39
N GLY A 321 -7.91 -38.01 -15.16
CA GLY A 321 -8.37 -39.34 -14.78
C GLY A 321 -8.78 -40.14 -15.99
#